data_AF-A0A838HX00-F1
#
_entry.id   AF-A0A838HX00-F1
#
_cell.length_a   1.000
_cell.length_b   1.000
_cell.length_c   1.000
_cell.angle_alpha   90.00
_cell.angle_beta   90.00
_cell.angle_gamma   90.00
#
_symmetry.space_group_name_H-M   'P 1'
#
loop_
_entity.id
_entity.type
_entity.pdbx_description
1 polymer ?
#
loop_
_entity_poly.entity_id
_entity_poly.type
_entity_poly.pdbx_seq_one_letter_code
_entity_poly.pdbx_strand_id
1 'polypeptide(L)'
;MSAPVQRRRRRSALAAVGARRRPGGGGAAVRGPGRGVAPGPPRRRGGPGTLQGEFDLAVERHDEARTQLAAFQVEVTDTQATVETLIARSAGNREQAETIVRALYRGAGQHAVTAVLPADGIGDAGRRLGYLGAGQPAQDAVLERLVSDRVAMEADLARLGEARSAATATEAELDRMRFDVESMLADQEREVSELEAAIARAVAEHAAREQASAPGTRVPGAAASRAAGAGRTRRGADAR
;
A
#
# COMPACT_ATOMS: atom_id res chain seq x y z
N MET A 1 36.17 53.43 -8.73
CA MET A 1 34.98 52.70 -9.19
C MET A 1 35.01 51.33 -8.54
N SER A 2 34.30 51.18 -7.43
CA SER A 2 34.34 49.97 -6.57
C SER A 2 32.90 49.52 -6.34
N ALA A 3 32.59 48.30 -6.74
CA ALA A 3 31.26 47.71 -6.58
C ALA A 3 31.07 47.20 -5.14
N PRO A 4 29.93 47.48 -4.47
CA PRO A 4 29.66 46.92 -3.16
C PRO A 4 29.05 45.52 -3.27
N VAL A 5 29.70 44.56 -2.61
CA VAL A 5 29.29 43.17 -2.42
C VAL A 5 28.06 43.10 -1.51
N GLN A 6 26.94 42.60 -2.03
CA GLN A 6 25.72 42.36 -1.27
C GLN A 6 25.90 41.20 -0.28
N ARG A 7 25.92 41.52 1.02
CA ARG A 7 25.82 40.54 2.10
C ARG A 7 24.37 40.08 2.26
N ARG A 8 24.03 38.91 1.70
CA ARG A 8 22.78 38.20 2.01
C ARG A 8 22.86 37.63 3.44
N ARG A 9 22.17 38.29 4.37
CA ARG A 9 21.82 37.74 5.69
C ARG A 9 20.73 36.68 5.50
N ARG A 10 21.08 35.39 5.56
CA ARG A 10 20.09 34.32 5.82
C ARG A 10 19.94 34.21 7.33
N ARG A 11 18.85 34.78 7.85
CA ARG A 11 18.40 34.59 9.23
C ARG A 11 17.82 33.19 9.38
N SER A 12 18.27 32.55 10.44
CA SER A 12 17.84 31.28 10.99
C SER A 12 16.34 31.26 11.30
N ALA A 13 15.62 30.28 10.78
CA ALA A 13 14.32 29.87 11.29
C ALA A 13 14.54 28.67 12.20
N LEU A 14 14.59 28.94 13.50
CA LEU A 14 14.35 27.96 14.55
C LEU A 14 12.88 27.56 14.47
N ALA A 15 12.59 26.34 14.04
CA ALA A 15 11.27 25.73 14.17
C ALA A 15 11.31 24.69 15.29
N ALA A 16 10.33 24.83 16.18
CA ALA A 16 10.18 24.10 17.41
C ALA A 16 10.05 22.58 17.19
N VAL A 17 10.87 21.83 17.93
CA VAL A 17 10.74 20.38 18.08
C VAL A 17 9.54 20.12 18.99
N GLY A 18 8.39 19.85 18.36
CA GLY A 18 7.16 19.46 19.03
C GLY A 18 7.29 18.07 19.65
N ALA A 19 7.19 18.01 20.97
CA ALA A 19 7.00 16.79 21.72
C ALA A 19 5.70 16.09 21.29
N ARG A 20 5.79 14.93 20.62
CA ARG A 20 4.66 14.02 20.47
C ARG A 20 4.79 12.88 21.47
N ARG A 21 3.84 12.90 22.41
CA ARG A 21 3.54 11.84 23.39
C ARG A 21 3.30 10.52 22.68
N ARG A 22 4.03 9.47 23.10
CA ARG A 22 3.69 8.06 22.86
C ARG A 22 2.39 7.71 23.58
N PRO A 23 1.40 7.08 22.94
CA PRO A 23 0.37 6.32 23.65
C PRO A 23 0.91 4.93 24.01
N GLY A 24 0.52 4.47 25.19
CA GLY A 24 1.10 3.33 25.89
C GLY A 24 0.85 1.96 25.27
N GLY A 25 1.78 1.06 25.59
CA GLY A 25 1.64 -0.37 25.35
C GLY A 25 0.53 -0.96 26.21
N GLY A 26 -0.53 -1.42 25.55
CA GLY A 26 -1.44 -2.42 26.08
C GLY A 26 -0.96 -3.79 25.61
N GLY A 27 -0.42 -4.58 26.54
CA GLY A 27 -0.12 -5.98 26.30
C GLY A 27 -1.40 -6.77 26.05
N ALA A 28 -1.51 -7.36 24.86
CA ALA A 28 -2.55 -8.31 24.54
C ALA A 28 -1.98 -9.73 24.60
N ALA A 29 -2.61 -10.54 25.44
CA ALA A 29 -2.29 -11.92 25.73
C ALA A 29 -2.28 -12.81 24.47
N VAL A 30 -1.22 -13.59 24.33
CA VAL A 30 -1.13 -14.74 23.42
C VAL A 30 -2.13 -15.81 23.88
N ARG A 31 -3.25 -15.95 23.17
CA ARG A 31 -4.16 -17.11 23.24
C ARG A 31 -3.92 -17.99 22.02
N GLY A 32 -3.75 -19.29 22.27
CA GLY A 32 -3.31 -20.31 21.31
C GLY A 32 -4.29 -20.66 20.17
N PRO A 33 -3.90 -21.61 19.30
CA PRO A 33 -4.56 -21.88 18.04
C PRO A 33 -5.78 -22.78 18.22
N GLY A 34 -6.96 -22.18 18.34
CA GLY A 34 -8.23 -22.88 18.14
C GLY A 34 -8.49 -23.05 16.65
N ARG A 35 -8.52 -24.29 16.16
CA ARG A 35 -9.07 -24.65 14.86
C ARG A 35 -10.57 -24.31 14.84
N GLY A 36 -10.89 -23.07 14.51
CA GLY A 36 -12.24 -22.61 14.21
C GLY A 36 -12.51 -22.80 12.72
N VAL A 37 -13.51 -23.62 12.42
CA VAL A 37 -14.17 -23.72 11.12
C VAL A 37 -14.37 -22.32 10.56
N ALA A 38 -13.81 -22.03 9.39
CA ALA A 38 -14.02 -20.77 8.71
C ALA A 38 -15.53 -20.58 8.48
N PRO A 39 -16.17 -19.54 9.05
CA PRO A 39 -17.53 -19.21 8.67
C PRO A 39 -17.49 -18.83 7.18
N GLY A 40 -18.16 -19.62 6.34
CA GLY A 40 -18.39 -19.25 4.96
C GLY A 40 -19.02 -17.86 4.90
N PRO A 41 -18.72 -17.06 3.85
CA PRO A 41 -19.17 -15.68 3.78
C PRO A 41 -20.70 -15.63 3.95
N PRO A 42 -21.21 -14.71 4.78
CA PRO A 42 -22.65 -14.53 4.90
C PRO A 42 -23.19 -14.23 3.52
N ARG A 43 -24.11 -15.06 3.02
CA ARG A 43 -24.88 -14.76 1.81
C ARG A 43 -25.74 -13.54 2.10
N ARG A 44 -25.15 -12.36 1.93
CA ARG A 44 -25.81 -11.07 2.05
C ARG A 44 -26.78 -10.95 0.88
N ARG A 45 -28.07 -11.12 1.15
CA ARG A 45 -29.13 -10.47 0.37
C ARG A 45 -29.05 -8.98 0.64
N GLY A 46 -28.00 -8.33 0.14
CA GLY A 46 -27.93 -6.87 0.04
C GLY A 46 -28.72 -6.47 -1.20
N GLY A 47 -29.61 -5.48 -1.09
CA GLY A 47 -30.25 -4.92 -2.28
C GLY A 47 -29.22 -4.21 -3.18
N PRO A 48 -29.56 -3.88 -4.43
CA PRO A 48 -28.61 -3.33 -5.41
C PRO A 48 -27.88 -2.05 -4.93
N GLY A 49 -28.47 -1.28 -4.01
CA GLY A 49 -27.82 -0.11 -3.41
C GLY A 49 -26.68 -0.40 -2.43
N THR A 50 -26.58 -1.62 -1.87
CA THR A 50 -25.48 -1.95 -0.94
C THR A 50 -24.20 -2.36 -1.65
N LEU A 51 -24.30 -2.98 -2.83
CA LEU A 51 -23.13 -3.42 -3.60
C LEU A 51 -22.38 -2.24 -4.24
N GLN A 52 -23.12 -1.24 -4.73
CA GLN A 52 -22.51 0.00 -5.22
C GLN A 52 -21.78 0.72 -4.08
N GLY A 53 -22.39 0.86 -2.91
CA GLY A 53 -21.76 1.51 -1.76
C GLY A 53 -20.55 0.74 -1.22
N GLU A 54 -20.59 -0.59 -1.22
CA GLU A 54 -19.43 -1.41 -0.87
C GLU A 54 -18.28 -1.23 -1.88
N PHE A 55 -18.59 -1.13 -3.18
CA PHE A 55 -17.59 -0.90 -4.24
C PHE A 55 -16.95 0.48 -4.14
N ASP A 56 -17.76 1.53 -4.00
CA ASP A 56 -17.26 2.91 -3.88
C ASP A 56 -16.31 3.04 -2.67
N LEU A 57 -16.66 2.40 -1.54
CA LEU A 57 -15.80 2.34 -0.36
C LEU A 57 -14.50 1.56 -0.59
N ALA A 58 -14.54 0.48 -1.38
CA ALA A 58 -13.34 -0.29 -1.72
C ALA A 58 -12.38 0.53 -2.60
N VAL A 59 -12.91 1.28 -3.57
CA VAL A 59 -12.14 2.19 -4.41
C VAL A 59 -11.52 3.31 -3.58
N GLU A 60 -12.27 3.93 -2.69
CA GLU A 60 -11.74 4.98 -1.79
C GLU A 60 -10.57 4.47 -0.93
N ARG A 61 -10.71 3.29 -0.34
CA ARG A 61 -9.62 2.66 0.44
C ARG A 61 -8.41 2.32 -0.41
N HIS A 62 -8.61 1.84 -1.64
CA HIS A 62 -7.53 1.57 -2.57
C HIS A 62 -6.75 2.85 -2.92
N ASP A 63 -7.46 3.95 -3.18
CA ASP A 63 -6.83 5.24 -3.48
C ASP A 63 -6.09 5.83 -2.27
N GLU A 64 -6.63 5.66 -1.06
CA GLU A 64 -5.95 6.01 0.18
C GLU A 64 -4.65 5.21 0.35
N ALA A 65 -4.71 3.88 0.21
CA ALA A 65 -3.52 3.01 0.31
C ALA A 65 -2.47 3.33 -0.76
N ARG A 66 -2.90 3.68 -1.98
CA ARG A 66 -2.00 4.12 -3.05
C ARG A 66 -1.31 5.44 -2.70
N THR A 67 -2.02 6.37 -2.08
CA THR A 67 -1.47 7.63 -1.59
C THR A 67 -0.46 7.39 -0.46
N GLN A 68 -0.75 6.48 0.46
CA GLN A 68 0.18 6.07 1.52
C GLN A 68 1.45 5.42 0.95
N LEU A 69 1.33 4.53 -0.05
CA LEU A 69 2.48 3.93 -0.72
C LEU A 69 3.38 5.00 -1.36
N ALA A 70 2.79 5.97 -2.05
CA ALA A 70 3.55 7.07 -2.65
C ALA A 70 4.31 7.89 -1.58
N ALA A 71 3.70 8.12 -0.42
CA ALA A 71 4.36 8.80 0.70
C ALA A 71 5.55 8.00 1.25
N PHE A 72 5.40 6.67 1.43
CA PHE A 72 6.51 5.82 1.85
C PHE A 72 7.65 5.77 0.83
N GLN A 73 7.34 5.76 -0.46
CA GLN A 73 8.35 5.81 -1.52
C GLN A 73 9.18 7.09 -1.47
N VAL A 74 8.52 8.24 -1.26
CA VAL A 74 9.22 9.53 -1.05
C VAL A 74 10.12 9.46 0.18
N GLU A 75 9.62 8.97 1.31
CA GLU A 75 10.40 8.82 2.55
C GLU A 75 11.62 7.91 2.37
N VAL A 76 11.46 6.79 1.64
CA VAL A 76 12.57 5.89 1.28
C VAL A 76 13.63 6.63 0.48
N THR A 77 13.24 7.38 -0.56
CA THR A 77 14.19 8.12 -1.40
C THR A 77 14.93 9.21 -0.63
N ASP A 78 14.23 9.97 0.23
CA ASP A 78 14.82 11.04 1.03
C ASP A 78 15.79 10.48 2.08
N THR A 79 15.42 9.36 2.72
CA THR A 79 16.27 8.70 3.72
C THR A 79 17.50 8.10 3.06
N GLN A 80 17.39 7.52 1.86
CA GLN A 80 18.54 7.02 1.10
C GLN A 80 19.52 8.14 0.76
N ALA A 81 19.03 9.28 0.24
CA ALA A 81 19.88 10.43 -0.06
C ALA A 81 20.59 10.99 1.19
N THR A 82 19.92 10.95 2.34
CA THR A 82 20.50 11.34 3.63
C THR A 82 21.62 10.37 4.05
N VAL A 83 21.39 9.07 3.97
CA VAL A 83 22.39 8.03 4.28
C VAL A 83 23.62 8.15 3.35
N GLU A 84 23.41 8.36 2.04
CA GLU A 84 24.51 8.57 1.09
C GLU A 84 25.36 9.80 1.43
N THR A 85 24.70 10.91 1.81
CA THR A 85 25.39 12.12 2.28
C THR A 85 26.21 11.85 3.55
N LEU A 86 25.66 11.07 4.49
CA LEU A 86 26.38 10.66 5.71
C LEU A 86 27.57 9.76 5.39
N ILE A 87 27.45 8.83 4.44
CA ILE A 87 28.54 7.96 4.00
C ILE A 87 29.68 8.81 3.40
N ALA A 88 29.36 9.72 2.48
CA ALA A 88 30.36 10.59 1.86
C ALA A 88 31.07 11.46 2.92
N ARG A 89 30.32 12.01 3.88
CA ARG A 89 30.88 12.80 4.98
C ARG A 89 31.76 11.97 5.91
N SER A 90 31.31 10.77 6.28
CA SER A 90 32.05 9.83 7.13
C SER A 90 33.37 9.38 6.48
N ALA A 91 33.36 9.13 5.17
CA ALA A 91 34.57 8.80 4.41
C ALA A 91 35.60 9.93 4.46
N GLY A 92 35.18 11.19 4.23
CA GLY A 92 36.07 12.35 4.34
C GLY A 92 36.61 12.57 5.76
N ASN A 93 35.77 12.41 6.78
CA ASN A 93 36.20 12.50 8.17
C ASN A 93 37.18 11.37 8.54
N ARG A 94 36.99 10.17 8.00
CA ARG A 94 37.89 9.03 8.21
C ARG A 94 39.27 9.26 7.60
N GLU A 95 39.34 9.79 6.38
CA GLU A 95 40.60 10.15 5.73
C GLU A 95 41.38 11.21 6.54
N GLN A 96 40.66 12.20 7.09
CA GLN A 96 41.25 13.21 7.98
C GLN A 96 41.76 12.59 9.29
N ALA A 97 40.98 11.71 9.92
CA ALA A 97 41.40 11.00 11.11
C ALA A 97 42.63 10.11 10.86
N GLU A 98 42.67 9.38 9.74
CA GLU A 98 43.84 8.58 9.35
C GLU A 98 45.08 9.44 9.12
N THR A 99 44.92 10.63 8.52
CA THR A 99 46.00 11.61 8.35
C THR A 99 46.53 12.10 9.70
N ILE A 100 45.65 12.45 10.63
CA ILE A 100 46.02 12.86 12.00
C ILE A 100 46.77 11.72 12.70
N VAL A 101 46.25 10.49 12.66
CA VAL A 101 46.89 9.32 13.29
C VAL A 101 48.27 9.05 12.69
N ARG A 102 48.42 9.14 11.36
CA ARG A 102 49.75 9.01 10.71
C ARG A 102 50.72 10.11 11.11
N ALA A 103 50.25 11.35 11.24
CA ALA A 103 51.06 12.47 11.69
C ALA A 103 51.52 12.30 13.14
N LEU A 104 50.61 11.87 14.03
CA LEU A 104 50.92 11.53 15.42
C LEU A 104 51.93 10.39 15.51
N TYR A 105 51.76 9.33 14.71
CA TYR A 105 52.71 8.21 14.67
C TYR A 105 54.12 8.64 14.24
N ARG A 106 54.24 9.61 13.32
CA ARG A 106 55.54 10.13 12.87
C ARG A 106 56.15 11.15 13.83
N GLY A 107 55.32 11.96 14.51
CA GLY A 107 55.77 13.10 15.33
C GLY A 107 55.88 12.83 16.83
N ALA A 108 55.08 11.91 17.37
CA ALA A 108 55.15 11.52 18.76
C ALA A 108 56.01 10.25 18.88
N GLY A 109 57.23 10.38 19.42
CA GLY A 109 58.11 9.24 19.66
C GLY A 109 57.40 8.07 20.36
N GLN A 110 57.94 6.85 20.19
CA GLN A 110 57.36 5.53 20.55
C GLN A 110 56.51 5.45 21.85
N HIS A 111 56.69 6.33 22.82
CA HIS A 111 55.92 6.44 24.07
C HIS A 111 54.44 6.79 23.90
N ALA A 112 54.02 7.51 22.86
CA ALA A 112 52.60 7.83 22.65
C ALA A 112 51.80 6.62 22.12
N VAL A 113 52.44 5.75 21.35
CA VAL A 113 51.79 4.58 20.73
C VAL A 113 51.44 3.51 21.77
N THR A 114 52.28 3.32 22.78
CA THR A 114 52.07 2.34 23.87
C THR A 114 50.84 2.65 24.73
N ALA A 115 50.44 3.91 24.83
CA ALA A 115 49.30 4.32 25.64
C ALA A 115 47.95 4.20 24.91
N VAL A 116 47.96 4.10 23.57
CA VAL A 116 46.76 3.97 22.73
C VAL A 116 46.43 2.51 22.40
N LEU A 117 47.45 1.65 22.36
CA LEU A 117 47.32 0.20 22.14
C LEU A 117 46.27 -0.53 23.01
N PRO A 118 46.02 -0.16 24.28
CA PRO A 118 45.02 -0.80 25.13
C PRO A 118 43.62 -0.16 25.07
N ALA A 119 43.25 0.53 23.98
CA ALA A 119 41.93 1.14 23.84
C ALA A 119 40.87 0.15 23.31
N ASP A 120 39.70 0.08 23.97
CA ASP A 120 38.60 -0.84 23.62
C ASP A 120 37.78 -0.40 22.39
N GLY A 121 38.12 0.75 21.78
CA GLY A 121 37.45 1.26 20.59
C GLY A 121 37.94 2.65 20.18
N ILE A 122 37.47 3.13 19.01
CA ILE A 122 37.90 4.42 18.42
C ILE A 122 37.70 5.60 19.36
N GLY A 123 36.59 5.63 20.11
CA GLY A 123 36.33 6.69 21.09
C GLY A 123 37.27 6.64 22.30
N ASP A 124 37.67 5.43 22.75
CA ASP A 124 38.60 5.28 23.87
C ASP A 124 40.04 5.60 23.46
N ALA A 125 40.42 5.22 22.24
CA ALA A 125 41.70 5.57 21.63
C ALA A 125 41.84 7.10 21.47
N GLY A 126 40.76 7.77 21.03
CA GLY A 126 40.70 9.23 20.93
C GLY A 126 40.91 9.93 22.27
N ARG A 127 40.20 9.50 23.32
CA ARG A 127 40.37 10.06 24.67
C ARG A 127 41.80 9.91 25.19
N ARG A 128 42.40 8.72 25.02
CA ARG A 128 43.77 8.45 25.49
C ARG A 128 44.83 9.24 24.72
N LEU A 129 44.62 9.48 23.42
CA LEU A 129 45.44 10.39 22.62
C LEU A 129 45.31 11.85 23.08
N GLY A 130 44.10 12.32 23.36
CA GLY A 130 43.85 13.67 23.86
C GLY A 130 44.52 13.96 25.21
N TYR A 131 44.73 12.92 26.05
CA TYR A 131 45.49 13.05 27.30
C TYR A 131 47.01 13.16 27.12
N LEU A 132 47.56 12.71 25.99
CA LEU A 132 49.02 12.68 25.74
C LEU A 132 49.53 13.91 24.99
N GLY A 133 48.66 14.64 24.30
CA GLY A 133 49.03 15.86 23.59
C GLY A 133 48.08 16.99 23.95
N ALA A 134 48.61 18.06 24.52
CA ALA A 134 47.91 19.35 24.67
C ALA A 134 47.63 20.04 23.31
N GLY A 135 47.40 19.28 22.24
CA GLY A 135 47.08 19.75 20.90
C GLY A 135 46.19 18.72 20.21
N GLN A 136 45.04 19.05 19.65
CA GLN A 136 44.36 20.34 19.46
C GLN A 136 42.86 20.04 19.43
N PRO A 137 41.97 20.93 19.92
CA PRO A 137 40.51 20.75 19.89
C PRO A 137 39.93 20.42 18.50
N ALA A 138 40.68 20.69 17.42
CA ALA A 138 40.34 20.28 16.06
C ALA A 138 40.35 18.76 15.85
N GLN A 139 41.21 18.01 16.56
CA GLN A 139 41.32 16.54 16.43
C GLN A 139 40.16 15.84 17.14
N ASP A 140 39.85 16.27 18.38
CA ASP A 140 38.68 15.79 19.13
C ASP A 140 37.39 16.03 18.35
N ALA A 141 37.25 17.22 17.74
CA ALA A 141 36.08 17.56 16.93
C ALA A 141 35.88 16.61 15.72
N VAL A 142 36.96 16.10 15.09
CA VAL A 142 36.83 15.13 13.97
C VAL A 142 36.36 13.78 14.48
N LEU A 143 36.89 13.30 15.61
CA LEU A 143 36.50 12.02 16.20
C LEU A 143 35.07 12.05 16.76
N GLU A 144 34.70 13.13 17.45
CA GLU A 144 33.33 13.36 17.90
C GLU A 144 32.35 13.38 16.73
N ARG A 145 32.71 14.06 15.63
CA ARG A 145 31.91 14.08 14.41
C ARG A 145 31.77 12.69 13.78
N LEU A 146 32.83 11.87 13.75
CA LEU A 146 32.76 10.49 13.25
C LEU A 146 31.79 9.62 14.07
N VAL A 147 31.86 9.72 15.40
CA VAL A 147 30.95 8.99 16.28
C VAL A 147 29.52 9.48 16.08
N SER A 148 29.30 10.79 16.03
CA SER A 148 27.98 11.37 15.76
C SER A 148 27.42 10.95 14.40
N ASP A 149 28.25 10.94 13.36
CA ASP A 149 27.86 10.55 12.00
C ASP A 149 27.46 9.07 11.95
N ARG A 150 28.18 8.21 12.67
CA ARG A 150 27.83 6.78 12.79
C ARG A 150 26.49 6.58 13.48
N VAL A 151 26.25 7.24 14.61
CA VAL A 151 24.98 7.13 15.34
C VAL A 151 23.82 7.63 14.47
N ALA A 152 23.99 8.74 13.75
CA ALA A 152 22.99 9.26 12.82
C ALA A 152 22.71 8.25 11.68
N MET A 153 23.76 7.67 11.11
CA MET A 153 23.64 6.68 10.03
C MET A 153 22.91 5.41 10.50
N GLU A 154 23.22 4.89 11.69
CA GLU A 154 22.53 3.73 12.26
C GLU A 154 21.04 4.02 12.48
N ALA A 155 20.69 5.22 12.95
CA ALA A 155 19.30 5.64 13.12
C ALA A 155 18.55 5.79 11.78
N ASP A 156 19.16 6.39 10.77
CA ASP A 156 18.55 6.56 9.45
C ASP A 156 18.43 5.23 8.69
N LEU A 157 19.37 4.30 8.87
CA LEU A 157 19.25 2.93 8.34
C LEU A 157 18.11 2.16 8.99
N ALA A 158 17.89 2.31 10.30
CA ALA A 158 16.74 1.74 10.98
C ALA A 158 15.42 2.30 10.42
N ARG A 159 15.33 3.63 10.26
CA ARG A 159 14.16 4.28 9.64
C ARG A 159 13.91 3.80 8.21
N LEU A 160 14.97 3.67 7.40
CA LEU A 160 14.88 3.15 6.04
C LEU A 160 14.34 1.70 6.02
N GLY A 161 14.77 0.87 6.96
CA GLY A 161 14.27 -0.50 7.14
C GLY A 161 12.77 -0.52 7.47
N GLU A 162 12.34 0.32 8.41
CA GLU A 162 10.92 0.46 8.78
C GLU A 162 10.07 0.94 7.61
N ALA A 163 10.50 2.00 6.90
CA ALA A 163 9.78 2.55 5.76
C ALA A 163 9.64 1.54 4.60
N ARG A 164 10.70 0.76 4.32
CA ARG A 164 10.65 -0.31 3.31
C ARG A 164 9.69 -1.43 3.71
N SER A 165 9.74 -1.86 4.97
CA SER A 165 8.83 -2.88 5.49
C SER A 165 7.36 -2.43 5.40
N ALA A 166 7.10 -1.16 5.76
CA ALA A 166 5.78 -0.56 5.64
C ALA A 166 5.30 -0.50 4.18
N ALA A 167 6.16 -0.04 3.25
CA ALA A 167 5.85 0.00 1.83
C ALA A 167 5.48 -1.38 1.27
N THR A 168 6.26 -2.42 1.58
CA THR A 168 5.95 -3.80 1.16
C THR A 168 4.63 -4.32 1.75
N ALA A 169 4.31 -3.96 3.00
CA ALA A 169 3.03 -4.31 3.61
C ALA A 169 1.85 -3.63 2.89
N THR A 170 1.98 -2.34 2.55
CA THR A 170 0.97 -1.59 1.80
C THR A 170 0.81 -2.09 0.36
N GLU A 171 1.89 -2.49 -0.31
CA GLU A 171 1.83 -3.14 -1.62
C GLU A 171 1.02 -4.44 -1.58
N ALA A 172 1.28 -5.30 -0.58
CA ALA A 172 0.53 -6.53 -0.39
C ALA A 172 -0.95 -6.27 -0.05
N GLU A 173 -1.27 -5.15 0.60
CA GLU A 173 -2.65 -4.73 0.86
C GLU A 173 -3.35 -4.26 -0.43
N LEU A 174 -2.67 -3.46 -1.25
CA LEU A 174 -3.17 -3.01 -2.55
C LEU A 174 -3.48 -4.19 -3.48
N ASP A 175 -2.62 -5.21 -3.52
CA ASP A 175 -2.86 -6.42 -4.31
C ASP A 175 -4.11 -7.18 -3.85
N ARG A 176 -4.36 -7.25 -2.54
CA ARG A 176 -5.60 -7.84 -2.00
C ARG A 176 -6.82 -7.01 -2.35
N MET A 177 -6.75 -5.69 -2.14
CA MET A 177 -7.86 -4.79 -2.48
C MET A 177 -8.20 -4.84 -3.96
N ARG A 178 -7.19 -4.95 -4.84
CA ARG A 178 -7.40 -5.14 -6.27
C ARG A 178 -8.17 -6.43 -6.56
N PHE A 179 -7.78 -7.55 -5.95
CA PHE A 179 -8.50 -8.80 -6.10
C PHE A 179 -9.95 -8.70 -5.61
N ASP A 180 -10.18 -8.05 -4.47
CA ASP A 180 -11.52 -7.84 -3.92
C ASP A 180 -12.38 -7.00 -4.88
N VAL A 181 -11.85 -5.90 -5.42
CA VAL A 181 -12.53 -5.04 -6.40
C VAL A 181 -12.86 -5.82 -7.69
N GLU A 182 -11.92 -6.61 -8.21
CA GLU A 182 -12.14 -7.47 -9.39
C GLU A 182 -13.25 -8.50 -9.12
N SER A 183 -13.29 -9.10 -7.93
CA SER A 183 -14.36 -10.01 -7.53
C SER A 183 -15.72 -9.31 -7.44
N MET A 184 -15.76 -8.11 -6.85
CA MET A 184 -16.99 -7.32 -6.73
C MET A 184 -17.54 -6.89 -8.08
N LEU A 185 -16.67 -6.53 -9.03
CA LEU A 185 -17.08 -6.25 -10.41
C LEU A 185 -17.71 -7.48 -11.06
N ALA A 186 -17.08 -8.65 -10.93
CA ALA A 186 -17.63 -9.90 -11.46
C ALA A 186 -18.97 -10.30 -10.80
N ASP A 187 -19.17 -9.97 -9.52
CA ASP A 187 -20.46 -10.13 -8.84
C ASP A 187 -21.52 -9.17 -9.39
N GLN A 188 -21.18 -7.89 -9.58
CA GLN A 188 -22.08 -6.88 -10.15
C GLN A 188 -22.48 -7.20 -11.60
N GLU A 189 -21.54 -7.64 -12.44
CA GLU A 189 -21.83 -8.04 -13.82
C GLU A 189 -22.83 -9.21 -13.88
N ARG A 190 -22.69 -10.18 -12.96
CA ARG A 190 -23.64 -11.29 -12.83
C ARG A 190 -25.02 -10.79 -12.40
N GLU A 191 -25.09 -9.93 -11.40
CA GLU A 191 -26.37 -9.37 -10.94
C GLU A 191 -27.08 -8.57 -12.04
N VAL A 192 -26.35 -7.72 -12.77
CA VAL A 192 -26.90 -6.98 -13.91
C VAL A 192 -27.48 -7.93 -14.96
N SER A 193 -26.74 -8.98 -15.33
CA SER A 193 -27.22 -9.97 -16.29
C SER A 193 -28.49 -10.70 -15.80
N GLU A 194 -28.56 -11.04 -14.52
CA GLU A 194 -29.75 -11.65 -13.91
C GLU A 194 -30.96 -10.69 -13.91
N LEU A 195 -30.74 -9.41 -13.61
CA LEU A 195 -31.77 -8.37 -13.65
C LEU A 195 -32.27 -8.12 -15.07
N GLU A 196 -31.38 -8.03 -16.06
CA GLU A 196 -31.73 -7.89 -17.47
C GLU A 196 -32.61 -9.07 -17.95
N ALA A 197 -32.22 -10.30 -17.58
CA ALA A 197 -33.02 -11.49 -17.89
C ALA A 197 -34.39 -11.47 -17.20
N ALA A 198 -34.48 -11.01 -15.96
CA ALA A 198 -35.73 -10.86 -15.24
C ALA A 198 -36.65 -9.80 -15.88
N ILE A 199 -36.09 -8.65 -16.28
CA ILE A 199 -36.81 -7.59 -17.00
C ILE A 199 -37.33 -8.11 -18.33
N ALA A 200 -36.49 -8.79 -19.12
CA ALA A 200 -36.89 -9.35 -20.41
C ALA A 200 -38.07 -10.34 -20.28
N ARG A 201 -38.03 -11.21 -19.26
CA ARG A 201 -39.14 -12.12 -18.94
C ARG A 201 -40.41 -11.36 -18.56
N ALA A 202 -40.31 -10.36 -17.67
CA ALA A 202 -41.46 -9.57 -17.25
C ALA A 202 -42.10 -8.79 -18.42
N VAL A 203 -41.28 -8.23 -19.31
CA VAL A 203 -41.74 -7.55 -20.54
C VAL A 203 -42.47 -8.52 -21.46
N ALA A 204 -41.91 -9.72 -21.68
CA ALA A 204 -42.54 -10.74 -22.52
C ALA A 204 -43.89 -11.21 -21.93
N GLU A 205 -43.97 -11.41 -20.62
CA GLU A 205 -45.22 -11.75 -19.94
C GLU A 205 -46.26 -10.63 -20.06
N HIS A 206 -45.86 -9.37 -19.91
CA HIS A 206 -46.76 -8.22 -20.07
C HIS A 206 -47.32 -8.16 -21.50
N ALA A 207 -46.46 -8.28 -22.51
CA ALA A 207 -46.87 -8.29 -23.91
C ALA A 207 -47.84 -9.46 -24.21
N ALA A 208 -47.59 -10.64 -23.66
CA ALA A 208 -48.49 -11.80 -23.82
C ALA A 208 -49.86 -11.55 -23.16
N ARG A 209 -49.89 -10.92 -21.98
CA ARG A 209 -51.15 -10.55 -21.30
C ARG A 209 -51.93 -9.50 -22.07
N GLU A 210 -51.25 -8.51 -22.65
CA GLU A 210 -51.89 -7.50 -23.51
C GLU A 210 -52.49 -8.12 -24.77
N GLN A 211 -51.80 -9.06 -25.42
CA GLN A 211 -52.33 -9.80 -26.58
C GLN A 211 -53.54 -10.66 -26.21
N ALA A 212 -53.53 -11.31 -25.04
CA ALA A 212 -54.66 -12.11 -24.56
C ALA A 212 -55.87 -11.25 -24.14
N SER A 213 -55.63 -10.02 -23.69
CA SER A 213 -56.67 -9.08 -23.23
C SER A 213 -57.16 -8.16 -24.34
N ALA A 214 -56.45 -8.09 -25.47
CA ALA A 214 -56.91 -7.37 -26.66
C ALA A 214 -58.26 -7.97 -27.11
N PRO A 215 -59.32 -7.16 -27.24
CA PRO A 215 -60.62 -7.65 -27.68
C PRO A 215 -60.52 -8.09 -29.15
N GLY A 216 -60.17 -9.36 -29.34
CA GLY A 216 -60.33 -10.07 -30.59
C GLY A 216 -61.82 -10.19 -30.89
N THR A 217 -62.29 -9.27 -31.73
CA THR A 217 -63.25 -9.49 -32.82
C THR A 217 -63.76 -10.93 -32.87
N ARG A 218 -64.81 -11.23 -32.11
CA ARG A 218 -65.64 -12.41 -32.36
C ARG A 218 -66.14 -12.28 -33.80
N VAL A 219 -65.61 -13.09 -34.71
CA VAL A 219 -66.24 -13.32 -36.00
C VAL A 219 -67.52 -14.10 -35.72
N PRO A 220 -68.73 -13.55 -35.96
CA PRO A 220 -69.94 -14.35 -35.97
C PRO A 220 -70.01 -15.03 -37.34
N GLY A 221 -69.50 -16.26 -37.42
CA GLY A 221 -69.52 -17.09 -38.63
C GLY A 221 -70.36 -18.34 -38.45
N ALA A 222 -71.49 -18.26 -37.76
CA ALA A 222 -72.50 -19.30 -37.73
C ALA A 222 -73.41 -19.18 -38.95
N ALA A 223 -72.96 -19.66 -40.11
CA ALA A 223 -73.86 -19.98 -41.22
C ALA A 223 -73.17 -20.93 -42.22
N ALA A 224 -73.94 -21.89 -42.72
CA ALA A 224 -73.66 -22.78 -43.86
C ALA A 224 -72.81 -24.05 -43.60
N SER A 225 -73.46 -25.08 -43.05
CA SER A 225 -73.47 -26.43 -43.65
C SER A 225 -74.52 -27.33 -42.98
N ARG A 226 -75.80 -26.99 -43.20
CA ARG A 226 -76.88 -27.98 -43.28
C ARG A 226 -77.39 -27.97 -44.72
N ALA A 227 -77.06 -29.00 -45.49
CA ALA A 227 -77.90 -29.59 -46.53
C ALA A 227 -77.07 -30.56 -47.38
N ALA A 228 -77.73 -31.68 -47.76
CA ALA A 228 -77.32 -32.72 -48.69
C ALA A 228 -76.27 -33.72 -48.15
N GLY A 229 -76.52 -35.02 -48.08
CA GLY A 229 -77.61 -35.86 -48.54
C GLY A 229 -77.15 -37.30 -48.31
N ALA A 230 -77.88 -38.11 -47.55
CA ALA A 230 -78.66 -39.20 -48.11
C ALA A 230 -77.96 -39.95 -49.26
N GLY A 231 -77.23 -41.02 -48.94
CA GLY A 231 -76.61 -41.92 -49.90
C GLY A 231 -76.32 -43.29 -49.28
N ARG A 232 -77.38 -44.09 -49.15
CA ARG A 232 -77.39 -45.44 -48.56
C ARG A 232 -77.43 -46.47 -49.69
N THR A 233 -76.35 -47.23 -49.93
CA THR A 233 -76.34 -48.57 -50.58
C THR A 233 -74.98 -49.22 -50.26
N ARG A 234 -74.84 -50.28 -49.45
CA ARG A 234 -75.18 -51.72 -49.64
C ARG A 234 -74.46 -52.34 -50.86
N ARG A 235 -73.90 -53.55 -50.64
CA ARG A 235 -73.36 -54.54 -51.61
C ARG A 235 -71.86 -54.33 -51.92
N GLY A 236 -70.95 -55.29 -51.92
CA GLY A 236 -70.92 -56.76 -51.79
C GLY A 236 -69.45 -57.17 -51.58
N ALA A 237 -69.16 -58.26 -50.86
CA ALA A 237 -68.83 -59.57 -51.43
C ALA A 237 -67.45 -59.66 -52.11
N ASP A 238 -66.60 -60.52 -51.53
CA ASP A 238 -65.56 -61.37 -52.13
C ASP A 238 -64.64 -60.83 -53.24
N ALA A 239 -63.32 -60.92 -53.02
CA ALA A 239 -62.50 -61.93 -53.70
C ALA A 239 -60.98 -61.73 -53.43
N ARG A 240 -60.39 -62.80 -52.87
CA ARG A 240 -59.00 -63.29 -52.96
C ARG A 240 -57.87 -62.54 -52.25
#